data_AF-W9GLP6-F1
#
_entry.id   AF-W9GLP6-F1
#
_cell.length_a   1.000
_cell.length_b   1.000
_cell.length_c   1.000
_cell.angle_alpha   90.00
_cell.angle_beta   90.00
_cell.angle_gamma   90.00
#
_symmetry.space_group_name_H-M   'P 1'
#
loop_
_entity.id
_entity.type
_entity.pdbx_description
1 polymer ?
#
loop_
_entity_poly.entity_id
_entity_poly.type
_entity_poly.pdbx_seq_one_letter_code
_entity_poly.pdbx_strand_id
1 'polypeptide(L)'
;MSEQDIKAAAQEPDRYEAQAAEWAAEAASASVELQAAESSSGADVLDEPEAAAGVVERIAKLRARVEVAQKAQGEAKRRAHAARVRGAEAEAAALDPAIAKARKALEQHLTKRGELLKALEEFSNAEWRMRTFDDGDIQDRVARGERVTLPTAVEWRLQRELGHLQERQTQLRDVAAQIAADPEWVPPQEAHRDRMRAEWARVVEQYRGWLVERVEAEAEVEHTAQTLGFDLEDAFIHEPQWLRDLRARIEELTAKVALFPQDVEFYGRQMRDAGGSLGDVDELLVEFGLKEPEPEGEDDEAQLPVGA
;
A
#
# COMPACT_ATOMS: atom_id res chain seq x y z
N MET A 1 11.88 -21.53 2.17
CA MET A 1 10.61 -21.06 2.75
C MET A 1 9.60 -20.94 1.63
N SER A 2 8.39 -21.41 1.86
CA SER A 2 7.26 -21.19 0.98
C SER A 2 6.75 -19.75 1.09
N GLU A 3 6.01 -19.28 0.09
CA GLU A 3 5.32 -17.97 0.17
C GLU A 3 4.35 -17.90 1.36
N GLN A 4 3.77 -19.04 1.74
CA GLN A 4 2.94 -19.17 2.93
C GLN A 4 3.72 -18.95 4.22
N ASP A 5 4.98 -19.44 4.30
CA ASP A 5 5.83 -19.21 5.47
C ASP A 5 6.20 -17.73 5.62
N ILE A 6 6.43 -17.02 4.51
CA ILE A 6 6.71 -15.58 4.50
C ILE A 6 5.47 -14.80 4.96
N LYS A 7 4.29 -15.14 4.43
CA LYS A 7 3.02 -14.52 4.85
C LYS A 7 2.70 -14.79 6.32
N ALA A 8 2.96 -16.01 6.80
CA ALA A 8 2.77 -16.35 8.21
C ALA A 8 3.73 -15.56 9.10
N ALA A 9 5.02 -15.46 8.72
CA ALA A 9 6.01 -14.67 9.44
C ALA A 9 5.65 -13.17 9.49
N ALA A 10 5.08 -12.62 8.41
CA ALA A 10 4.61 -11.24 8.36
C ALA A 10 3.41 -10.95 9.28
N GLN A 11 2.59 -11.97 9.62
CA GLN A 11 1.43 -11.83 10.51
C GLN A 11 1.75 -12.09 11.99
N GLU A 12 2.90 -12.71 12.30
CA GLU A 12 3.30 -12.97 13.70
C GLU A 12 3.44 -11.69 14.55
N PRO A 13 4.06 -10.58 14.06
CA PRO A 13 4.14 -9.32 14.80
C PRO A 13 2.78 -8.81 15.26
N ASP A 14 1.82 -8.71 14.34
CA ASP A 14 0.47 -8.20 14.60
C ASP A 14 -0.23 -8.99 15.70
N ARG A 15 -0.06 -10.32 15.72
CA ARG A 15 -0.63 -11.18 16.77
C ARG A 15 -0.05 -10.89 18.14
N TYR A 16 1.26 -10.71 18.24
CA TYR A 16 1.92 -10.40 19.51
C TYR A 16 1.63 -8.96 19.96
N GLU A 17 1.43 -8.03 19.03
CA GLU A 17 1.00 -6.66 19.33
C GLU A 17 -0.43 -6.61 19.87
N ALA A 18 -1.36 -7.36 19.23
CA ALA A 18 -2.71 -7.54 19.74
C ALA A 18 -2.69 -8.13 21.15
N GLN A 19 -1.89 -9.17 21.39
CA GLN A 19 -1.71 -9.74 22.72
C GLN A 19 -1.12 -8.73 23.73
N ALA A 20 -0.16 -7.91 23.31
CA ALA A 20 0.38 -6.86 24.16
C ALA A 20 -0.67 -5.79 24.50
N ALA A 21 -1.57 -5.46 23.57
CA ALA A 21 -2.68 -4.54 23.79
C ALA A 21 -3.72 -5.12 24.76
N GLU A 22 -4.05 -6.41 24.65
CA GLU A 22 -4.93 -7.12 25.59
C GLU A 22 -4.37 -7.06 27.03
N TRP A 23 -3.10 -7.39 27.22
CA TRP A 23 -2.46 -7.30 28.53
C TRP A 23 -2.34 -5.87 29.06
N ALA A 24 -2.19 -4.89 28.17
CA ALA A 24 -2.22 -3.47 28.54
C ALA A 24 -3.60 -3.06 29.08
N ALA A 25 -4.66 -3.48 28.40
CA ALA A 25 -6.04 -3.21 28.81
C ALA A 25 -6.36 -3.89 30.16
N GLU A 26 -5.90 -5.13 30.35
CA GLU A 26 -6.04 -5.87 31.61
C GLU A 26 -5.30 -5.18 32.76
N ALA A 27 -4.06 -4.72 32.53
CA ALA A 27 -3.31 -3.96 33.54
C ALA A 27 -4.02 -2.66 33.91
N ALA A 28 -4.55 -1.92 32.92
CA ALA A 28 -5.30 -0.69 33.16
C ALA A 28 -6.59 -0.94 33.94
N SER A 29 -7.35 -1.98 33.58
CA SER A 29 -8.57 -2.38 34.29
C SER A 29 -8.27 -2.75 35.74
N ALA A 30 -7.26 -3.60 35.99
CA ALA A 30 -6.86 -3.99 37.34
C ALA A 30 -6.34 -2.79 38.18
N SER A 31 -5.67 -1.82 37.56
CA SER A 31 -5.25 -0.59 38.23
C SER A 31 -6.42 0.30 38.65
N VAL A 32 -7.46 0.41 37.82
CA VAL A 32 -8.69 1.15 38.18
C VAL A 32 -9.41 0.46 39.34
N GLU A 33 -9.55 -0.87 39.30
CA GLU A 33 -10.13 -1.64 40.40
C GLU A 33 -9.33 -1.49 41.70
N LEU A 34 -7.99 -1.50 41.60
CA LEU A 34 -7.09 -1.28 42.74
C LEU A 34 -7.30 0.10 43.35
N GLN A 35 -7.33 1.16 42.53
CA GLN A 35 -7.54 2.53 43.01
C GLN A 35 -8.92 2.69 43.66
N ALA A 36 -9.96 2.05 43.12
CA ALA A 36 -11.29 2.04 43.70
C ALA A 36 -11.31 1.32 45.06
N ALA A 37 -10.67 0.15 45.17
CA ALA A 37 -10.57 -0.60 46.43
C ALA A 37 -9.76 0.14 47.50
N GLU A 38 -8.67 0.80 47.11
CA GLU A 38 -7.87 1.64 48.02
C GLU A 38 -8.69 2.85 48.51
N SER A 39 -9.47 3.47 47.63
CA SER A 39 -10.32 4.63 47.98
C SER A 39 -11.50 4.26 48.89
N SER A 40 -12.12 3.08 48.70
CA SER A 40 -13.25 2.64 49.54
C SER A 40 -12.83 2.03 50.88
N SER A 41 -11.59 1.51 50.96
CA SER A 41 -11.10 0.78 52.14
C SER A 41 -11.22 1.53 53.45
N GLY A 42 -11.09 2.86 53.45
CA GLY A 42 -11.22 3.68 54.66
C GLY A 42 -12.65 3.72 55.22
N ALA A 43 -13.67 3.69 54.37
CA ALA A 43 -15.07 3.69 54.81
C ALA A 43 -15.50 2.28 55.27
N ASP A 44 -15.18 1.27 54.47
CA ASP A 44 -15.56 -0.13 54.74
C ASP A 44 -14.98 -0.64 56.07
N VAL A 45 -13.74 -0.24 56.40
CA VAL A 45 -13.07 -0.63 57.65
C VAL A 45 -13.63 0.08 58.89
N LEU A 46 -14.17 1.29 58.73
CA LEU A 46 -14.78 2.03 59.84
C LEU A 46 -16.15 1.45 60.21
N ASP A 47 -16.90 0.95 59.23
CA ASP A 47 -18.24 0.39 59.44
C ASP A 47 -18.18 -1.08 59.95
N GLU A 48 -17.25 -1.89 59.44
CA GLU A 48 -17.07 -3.29 59.83
C GLU A 48 -15.58 -3.63 60.04
N PRO A 49 -15.06 -3.54 61.28
CA PRO A 49 -13.64 -3.77 61.53
C PRO A 49 -13.17 -5.20 61.22
N GLU A 50 -14.07 -6.18 61.25
CA GLU A 50 -13.78 -7.56 60.85
C GLU A 50 -13.58 -7.71 59.33
N ALA A 51 -14.13 -6.80 58.51
CA ALA A 51 -13.97 -6.80 57.05
C ALA A 51 -12.58 -6.33 56.59
N ALA A 52 -11.79 -5.70 57.47
CA ALA A 52 -10.47 -5.16 57.15
C ALA A 52 -9.51 -6.20 56.55
N ALA A 53 -9.55 -7.44 57.04
CA ALA A 53 -8.71 -8.53 56.51
C ALA A 53 -9.04 -8.84 55.04
N GLY A 54 -10.33 -8.85 54.69
CA GLY A 54 -10.79 -9.11 53.31
C GLY A 54 -10.41 -7.99 52.34
N VAL A 55 -10.44 -6.73 52.79
CA VAL A 55 -10.02 -5.58 51.98
C VAL A 55 -8.52 -5.63 51.67
N VAL A 56 -7.69 -5.95 52.67
CA VAL A 56 -6.23 -6.11 52.48
C VAL A 56 -5.93 -7.24 51.50
N GLU A 57 -6.61 -8.39 51.63
CA GLU A 57 -6.43 -9.51 50.71
C GLU A 57 -6.84 -9.13 49.27
N ARG A 58 -7.96 -8.42 49.10
CA ARG A 58 -8.42 -7.94 47.78
C ARG A 58 -7.41 -6.99 47.13
N ILE A 59 -6.91 -6.00 47.88
CA ILE A 59 -5.89 -5.06 47.40
C ILE A 59 -4.62 -5.81 46.99
N ALA A 60 -4.18 -6.79 47.79
CA ALA A 60 -3.01 -7.61 47.47
C ALA A 60 -3.21 -8.42 46.16
N LYS A 61 -4.39 -9.03 45.97
CA LYS A 61 -4.73 -9.75 44.74
C LYS A 61 -4.75 -8.83 43.51
N LEU A 62 -5.31 -7.62 43.63
CA LEU A 62 -5.34 -6.65 42.54
C LEU A 62 -3.94 -6.17 42.15
N ARG A 63 -3.07 -5.88 43.13
CA ARG A 63 -1.65 -5.55 42.87
C ARG A 63 -0.93 -6.68 42.13
N ALA A 64 -1.12 -7.93 42.57
CA ALA A 64 -0.55 -9.09 41.89
C ALA A 64 -1.07 -9.23 40.44
N ARG A 65 -2.37 -8.97 40.21
CA ARG A 65 -2.98 -8.99 38.86
C ARG A 65 -2.36 -7.92 37.95
N VAL A 66 -2.19 -6.69 38.44
CA VAL A 66 -1.49 -5.61 37.70
C VAL A 66 -0.06 -6.03 37.36
N GLU A 67 0.70 -6.57 38.31
CA GLU A 67 2.08 -7.00 38.09
C GLU A 67 2.18 -8.11 37.03
N VAL A 68 1.30 -9.11 37.09
CA VAL A 68 1.26 -10.21 36.11
C VAL A 68 0.92 -9.68 34.72
N ALA A 69 -0.10 -8.81 34.60
CA ALA A 69 -0.50 -8.23 33.33
C ALA A 69 0.62 -7.37 32.71
N GLN A 70 1.31 -6.55 33.51
CA GLN A 70 2.46 -5.76 33.03
C GLN A 70 3.63 -6.63 32.58
N LYS A 71 3.95 -7.71 33.32
CA LYS A 71 4.98 -8.67 32.91
C LYS A 71 4.61 -9.36 31.59
N ALA A 72 3.35 -9.79 31.46
CA ALA A 72 2.84 -10.43 30.25
C ALA A 72 2.83 -9.48 29.04
N GLN A 73 2.47 -8.21 29.25
CA GLN A 73 2.58 -7.16 28.24
C GLN A 73 4.03 -6.99 27.75
N GLY A 74 4.99 -6.88 28.69
CA GLY A 74 6.40 -6.75 28.35
C GLY A 74 6.96 -7.95 27.58
N GLU A 75 6.54 -9.16 27.95
CA GLU A 75 6.86 -10.40 27.23
C GLU A 75 6.29 -10.40 25.81
N ALA A 76 5.01 -10.02 25.65
CA ALA A 76 4.35 -9.95 24.35
C ALA A 76 5.03 -8.92 23.43
N LYS A 77 5.39 -7.74 23.94
CA LYS A 77 6.17 -6.73 23.19
C LYS A 77 7.53 -7.28 22.72
N ARG A 78 8.27 -7.99 23.58
CA ARG A 78 9.53 -8.64 23.19
C ARG A 78 9.34 -9.67 22.08
N ARG A 79 8.25 -10.46 22.14
CA ARG A 79 7.92 -11.45 21.09
C ARG A 79 7.52 -10.80 19.78
N ALA A 80 6.73 -9.71 19.82
CA ALA A 80 6.40 -8.92 18.64
C ALA A 80 7.67 -8.40 17.96
N HIS A 81 8.55 -7.80 18.75
CA HIS A 81 9.84 -7.30 18.26
C HIS A 81 10.69 -8.40 17.61
N ALA A 82 10.88 -9.53 18.29
CA ALA A 82 11.63 -10.66 17.74
C ALA A 82 10.97 -11.26 16.48
N ALA A 83 9.64 -11.21 16.37
CA ALA A 83 8.92 -11.61 15.16
C ALA A 83 9.19 -10.64 14.00
N ARG A 84 9.23 -9.32 14.24
CA ARG A 84 9.54 -8.32 13.20
C ARG A 84 10.96 -8.51 12.63
N VAL A 85 11.95 -8.70 13.50
CA VAL A 85 13.34 -8.98 13.07
C VAL A 85 13.38 -10.25 12.21
N ARG A 86 12.78 -11.35 12.68
CA ARG A 86 12.74 -12.61 11.91
C ARG A 86 11.99 -12.46 10.59
N GLY A 87 10.92 -11.67 10.54
CA GLY A 87 10.18 -11.37 9.31
C GLY A 87 11.05 -10.65 8.29
N ALA A 88 11.75 -9.60 8.70
CA ALA A 88 12.66 -8.85 7.83
C ALA A 88 13.84 -9.71 7.33
N GLU A 89 14.44 -10.53 8.21
CA GLU A 89 15.48 -11.48 7.82
C GLU A 89 14.98 -12.54 6.83
N ALA A 90 13.77 -13.05 7.05
CA ALA A 90 13.14 -14.01 6.16
C ALA A 90 12.85 -13.41 4.76
N GLU A 91 12.37 -12.17 4.70
CA GLU A 91 12.18 -11.45 3.44
C GLU A 91 13.52 -11.26 2.70
N ALA A 92 14.58 -10.87 3.41
CA ALA A 92 15.91 -10.73 2.84
C ALA A 92 16.46 -12.06 2.28
N ALA A 93 16.23 -13.17 3.00
CA ALA A 93 16.61 -14.52 2.56
C ALA A 93 15.76 -15.02 1.38
N ALA A 94 14.50 -14.61 1.27
CA ALA A 94 13.63 -14.96 0.16
C ALA A 94 14.08 -14.36 -1.18
N LEU A 95 14.95 -13.34 -1.16
CA LEU A 95 15.56 -12.77 -2.37
C LEU A 95 16.73 -13.60 -2.91
N ASP A 96 17.35 -14.47 -2.09
CA ASP A 96 18.54 -15.26 -2.52
C ASP A 96 18.30 -16.10 -3.78
N PRO A 97 17.16 -16.82 -3.93
CA PRO A 97 16.89 -17.59 -5.15
C PRO A 97 16.73 -16.69 -6.40
N ALA A 98 16.11 -15.51 -6.24
CA ALA A 98 15.94 -14.56 -7.33
C ALA A 98 17.29 -13.97 -7.76
N ILE A 99 18.14 -13.58 -6.80
CA ILE A 99 19.51 -13.13 -7.03
C ILE A 99 20.34 -14.22 -7.73
N ALA A 100 20.27 -15.47 -7.25
CA ALA A 100 20.98 -16.58 -7.86
C ALA A 100 20.52 -16.85 -9.30
N LYS A 101 19.21 -16.77 -9.56
CA LYS A 101 18.64 -16.90 -10.91
C LYS A 101 19.10 -15.78 -11.84
N ALA A 102 19.07 -14.53 -11.38
CA ALA A 102 19.53 -13.37 -12.15
C ALA A 102 21.03 -13.46 -12.47
N ARG A 103 21.87 -13.85 -11.50
CA ARG A 103 23.31 -14.12 -11.72
C ARG A 103 23.53 -15.18 -12.78
N LYS A 104 22.84 -16.32 -12.67
CA LYS A 104 22.95 -17.42 -13.64
C LYS A 104 22.53 -16.98 -15.05
N ALA A 105 21.46 -16.19 -15.17
CA ALA A 105 21.02 -15.67 -16.46
C ALA A 105 22.06 -14.72 -17.08
N LEU A 106 22.67 -13.85 -16.26
CA LEU A 106 23.75 -12.97 -16.70
C LEU A 106 24.98 -13.77 -17.16
N GLU A 107 25.40 -14.78 -16.38
CA GLU A 107 26.50 -15.68 -16.76
C GLU A 107 26.23 -16.38 -18.09
N GLN A 108 25.04 -16.96 -18.27
CA GLN A 108 24.64 -17.62 -19.52
C GLN A 108 24.66 -16.66 -20.72
N HIS A 109 24.17 -15.43 -20.55
CA HIS A 109 24.23 -14.39 -21.59
C HIS A 109 25.67 -14.04 -21.95
N LEU A 110 26.54 -13.84 -20.95
CA LEU A 110 27.96 -13.53 -21.16
C LEU A 110 28.71 -14.68 -21.85
N THR A 111 28.44 -15.94 -21.47
CA THR A 111 28.98 -17.12 -22.15
C THR A 111 28.54 -17.14 -23.60
N LYS A 112 27.23 -16.98 -23.88
CA LYS A 112 26.71 -17.05 -25.24
C LYS A 112 27.27 -15.95 -26.13
N ARG A 113 27.42 -14.75 -25.56
CA ARG A 113 28.06 -13.60 -26.20
C ARG A 113 29.51 -13.89 -26.56
N GLY A 114 30.27 -14.52 -25.66
CA GLY A 114 31.64 -14.97 -25.93
C GLY A 114 31.73 -15.99 -27.05
N GLU A 115 30.82 -16.98 -27.09
CA GLU A 115 30.73 -17.94 -28.19
C GLU A 115 30.46 -17.26 -29.54
N LEU A 116 29.54 -16.30 -29.58
CA LEU A 116 29.20 -15.56 -30.81
C LEU A 116 30.35 -14.70 -31.30
N LEU A 117 31.07 -14.02 -30.39
CA LEU A 117 32.27 -13.27 -30.75
C LEU A 117 33.33 -14.18 -31.36
N LYS A 118 33.60 -15.31 -30.72
CA LYS A 118 34.55 -16.29 -31.23
C LYS A 118 34.15 -16.81 -32.62
N ALA A 119 32.87 -17.10 -32.83
CA ALA A 119 32.36 -17.52 -34.14
C ALA A 119 32.51 -16.42 -35.21
N LEU A 120 32.31 -15.15 -34.84
CA LEU A 120 32.54 -14.01 -35.74
C LEU A 120 34.02 -13.83 -36.08
N GLU A 121 34.91 -13.98 -35.10
CA GLU A 121 36.36 -13.93 -35.31
C GLU A 121 36.84 -15.03 -36.25
N GLU A 122 36.37 -16.26 -36.03
CA GLU A 122 36.64 -17.40 -36.89
C GLU A 122 36.10 -17.17 -38.32
N PHE A 123 34.91 -16.59 -38.45
CA PHE A 123 34.29 -16.32 -39.75
C PHE A 123 34.99 -15.20 -40.54
N SER A 124 35.33 -14.09 -39.87
CA SER A 124 35.89 -12.91 -40.54
C SER A 124 37.42 -12.91 -40.62
N ASN A 125 38.09 -13.82 -39.91
CA ASN A 125 39.55 -13.82 -39.71
C ASN A 125 40.07 -12.48 -39.17
N ALA A 126 39.29 -11.83 -38.31
CA ALA A 126 39.59 -10.54 -37.70
C ALA A 126 39.15 -10.55 -36.24
N GLU A 127 39.85 -9.82 -35.37
CA GLU A 127 39.51 -9.72 -33.95
C GLU A 127 38.24 -8.89 -33.76
N TRP A 128 37.25 -9.43 -33.03
CA TRP A 128 36.01 -8.74 -32.71
C TRP A 128 35.94 -8.50 -31.21
N ARG A 129 36.03 -7.23 -30.81
CA ARG A 129 35.82 -6.83 -29.42
C ARG A 129 34.44 -6.23 -29.26
N MET A 130 33.71 -6.73 -28.27
CA MET A 130 32.51 -6.04 -27.79
C MET A 130 32.94 -4.78 -27.06
N ARG A 131 32.30 -3.66 -27.44
CA ARG A 131 32.41 -2.43 -26.67
C ARG A 131 31.63 -2.63 -25.38
N THR A 132 32.33 -2.62 -24.24
CA THR A 132 31.70 -2.53 -22.93
C THR A 132 31.23 -1.10 -22.74
N PHE A 133 29.99 -0.94 -22.32
CA PHE A 133 29.43 0.35 -21.90
C PHE A 133 29.21 0.27 -20.39
N ASP A 134 29.50 1.34 -19.68
CA ASP A 134 29.06 1.47 -18.30
C ASP A 134 27.59 1.94 -18.24
N ASP A 135 27.03 1.97 -17.03
CA ASP A 135 25.62 2.36 -16.80
C ASP A 135 25.34 3.80 -17.26
N GLY A 136 26.31 4.71 -17.12
CA GLY A 136 26.18 6.10 -17.54
C GLY A 136 26.10 6.23 -19.05
N ASP A 137 26.99 5.53 -19.77
CA ASP A 137 27.02 5.51 -21.22
C ASP A 137 25.70 5.01 -21.83
N ILE A 138 25.07 3.98 -21.26
CA ILE A 138 23.81 3.45 -21.78
C ILE A 138 22.66 4.42 -21.52
N GLN A 139 22.58 5.00 -20.32
CA GLN A 139 21.54 5.98 -19.98
C GLN A 139 21.62 7.22 -20.86
N ASP A 140 22.82 7.76 -21.08
CA ASP A 140 23.05 8.91 -21.94
C ASP A 140 22.64 8.64 -23.39
N ARG A 141 22.93 7.43 -23.91
CA ARG A 141 22.55 7.05 -25.26
C ARG A 141 21.04 6.87 -25.42
N VAL A 142 20.38 6.26 -24.43
CA VAL A 142 18.92 6.17 -24.39
C VAL A 142 18.29 7.56 -24.32
N ALA A 143 18.83 8.45 -23.49
CA ALA A 143 18.38 9.84 -23.39
C ALA A 143 18.57 10.63 -24.70
N ARG A 144 19.64 10.33 -25.46
CA ARG A 144 19.90 10.88 -26.80
C ARG A 144 19.11 10.19 -27.94
N GLY A 145 18.28 9.20 -27.64
CA GLY A 145 17.51 8.45 -28.64
C GLY A 145 18.38 7.54 -29.55
N GLU A 146 19.61 7.25 -29.14
CA GLU A 146 20.50 6.37 -29.90
C GLU A 146 20.08 4.91 -29.79
N ARG A 147 20.20 4.15 -30.89
CA ARG A 147 19.95 2.70 -30.86
C ARG A 147 21.05 1.99 -30.08
N VAL A 148 20.69 1.43 -28.93
CA VAL A 148 21.50 0.45 -28.20
C VAL A 148 21.26 -0.92 -28.84
N THR A 149 22.32 -1.69 -29.08
CA THR A 149 22.19 -3.03 -29.65
C THR A 149 21.50 -3.97 -28.65
N LEU A 150 20.68 -4.91 -29.16
CA LEU A 150 19.92 -5.85 -28.32
C LEU A 150 20.78 -6.62 -27.30
N PRO A 151 21.99 -7.13 -27.64
CA PRO A 151 22.83 -7.83 -26.67
C PRO A 151 23.28 -6.95 -25.49
N THR A 152 23.56 -5.67 -25.75
CA THR A 152 23.95 -4.68 -24.72
C THR A 152 22.75 -4.31 -23.85
N ALA A 153 21.55 -4.16 -24.43
CA ALA A 153 20.33 -3.87 -23.68
C ALA A 153 19.91 -5.01 -22.73
N VAL A 154 20.08 -6.27 -23.16
CA VAL A 154 19.77 -7.46 -22.32
C VAL A 154 20.73 -7.57 -21.14
N GLU A 155 22.03 -7.41 -21.38
CA GLU A 155 23.04 -7.43 -20.32
C GLU A 155 22.82 -6.32 -19.29
N TRP A 156 22.60 -5.10 -19.77
CA TRP A 156 22.29 -3.96 -18.92
C TRP A 156 21.05 -4.20 -18.06
N ARG A 157 19.97 -4.73 -18.66
CA ARG A 157 18.75 -5.07 -17.92
C ARG A 157 19.01 -6.10 -16.82
N LEU A 158 19.76 -7.17 -17.12
CA LEU A 158 20.08 -8.23 -16.16
C LEU A 158 21.00 -7.72 -15.03
N GLN A 159 21.98 -6.88 -15.36
CA GLN A 159 22.85 -6.23 -14.37
C GLN A 159 22.06 -5.30 -13.47
N ARG A 160 21.17 -4.48 -14.04
CA ARG A 160 20.30 -3.57 -13.28
C ARG A 160 19.34 -4.31 -12.38
N GLU A 161 18.70 -5.38 -12.87
CA GLU A 161 17.82 -6.23 -12.06
C GLU A 161 18.58 -6.89 -10.91
N LEU A 162 19.77 -7.43 -11.18
CA LEU A 162 20.64 -7.99 -10.15
C LEU A 162 21.06 -6.94 -9.11
N GLY A 163 21.39 -5.72 -9.54
CA GLY A 163 21.73 -4.59 -8.68
C GLY A 163 20.56 -4.21 -7.77
N HIS A 164 19.35 -4.05 -8.33
CA HIS A 164 18.14 -3.75 -7.55
C HIS A 164 17.83 -4.83 -6.51
N LEU A 165 17.95 -6.11 -6.86
CA LEU A 165 17.71 -7.21 -5.92
C LEU A 165 18.73 -7.22 -4.78
N GLN A 166 20.01 -6.97 -5.09
CA GLN A 166 21.07 -6.88 -4.09
C GLN A 166 20.91 -5.66 -3.18
N GLU A 167 20.59 -4.50 -3.76
CA GLU A 167 20.31 -3.28 -3.00
C GLU A 167 19.12 -3.49 -2.07
N ARG A 168 18.02 -4.07 -2.57
CA ARG A 168 16.84 -4.38 -1.76
C ARG A 168 17.16 -5.36 -0.63
N GLN A 169 17.97 -6.39 -0.89
CA GLN A 169 18.41 -7.32 0.15
C GLN A 169 19.23 -6.61 1.23
N THR A 170 20.15 -5.73 0.85
CA THR A 170 20.94 -4.92 1.80
C THR A 170 20.03 -4.02 2.62
N GLN A 171 19.11 -3.29 1.99
CA GLN A 171 18.13 -2.45 2.69
C GLN A 171 17.32 -3.26 3.70
N LEU A 172 16.85 -4.46 3.36
CA LEU A 172 16.09 -5.30 4.29
C LEU A 172 16.94 -5.80 5.46
N ARG A 173 18.23 -6.10 5.24
CA ARG A 173 19.16 -6.45 6.33
C ARG A 173 19.44 -5.25 7.23
N ASP A 174 19.60 -4.07 6.66
CA ASP A 174 19.81 -2.83 7.43
C ASP A 174 18.56 -2.50 8.26
N VAL A 175 17.36 -2.66 7.69
CA VAL A 175 16.09 -2.55 8.41
C VAL A 175 16.03 -3.57 9.55
N ALA A 176 16.37 -4.83 9.32
CA ALA A 176 16.39 -5.85 10.37
C ALA A 176 17.37 -5.50 11.50
N ALA A 177 18.56 -5.02 11.14
CA ALA A 177 19.57 -4.57 12.10
C ALA A 177 19.11 -3.34 12.88
N GLN A 178 18.42 -2.40 12.23
CA GLN A 178 17.90 -1.19 12.86
C GLN A 178 16.73 -1.49 13.81
N ILE A 179 15.82 -2.39 13.42
CA ILE A 179 14.81 -2.94 14.33
C ILE A 179 15.54 -3.56 15.52
N ALA A 180 16.47 -4.50 15.31
CA ALA A 180 17.17 -5.15 16.41
C ALA A 180 17.91 -4.19 17.36
N ALA A 181 18.38 -3.04 16.86
CA ALA A 181 19.06 -2.01 17.64
C ALA A 181 18.09 -1.12 18.44
N ASP A 182 16.89 -0.87 17.92
CA ASP A 182 15.88 0.00 18.53
C ASP A 182 14.48 -0.64 18.47
N PRO A 183 13.99 -1.21 19.58
CA PRO A 183 12.67 -1.82 19.64
C PRO A 183 11.48 -0.90 19.39
N GLU A 184 11.65 0.41 19.55
CA GLU A 184 10.61 1.41 19.28
C GLU A 184 10.68 1.94 17.86
N TRP A 185 11.75 1.64 17.12
CA TRP A 185 11.90 2.06 15.73
C TRP A 185 10.89 1.33 14.84
N VAL A 186 10.09 2.13 14.16
CA VAL A 186 9.17 1.69 13.11
C VAL A 186 9.75 2.14 11.77
N PRO A 187 9.93 1.23 10.79
CA PRO A 187 10.43 1.60 9.48
C PRO A 187 9.59 2.74 8.88
N PRO A 188 10.21 3.75 8.23
CA PRO A 188 9.49 4.85 7.60
C PRO A 188 8.43 4.39 6.60
N GLN A 189 8.69 3.27 5.92
CA GLN A 189 7.76 2.66 4.95
C GLN A 189 6.54 2.02 5.62
N GLU A 190 6.68 1.54 6.86
CA GLU A 190 5.60 0.93 7.63
C GLU A 190 4.72 2.01 8.25
N ALA A 191 5.33 3.06 8.81
CA ALA A 191 4.62 4.27 9.22
C ALA A 191 3.90 4.95 8.05
N HIS A 192 4.51 4.96 6.87
CA HIS A 192 3.85 5.42 5.65
C HIS A 192 2.69 4.48 5.25
N ARG A 193 2.88 3.16 5.22
CA ARG A 193 1.78 2.20 4.94
C ARG A 193 0.61 2.37 5.90
N ASP A 194 0.85 2.53 7.19
CA ASP A 194 -0.23 2.71 8.17
C ASP A 194 -0.92 4.06 8.00
N ARG A 195 -0.17 5.12 7.68
CA ARG A 195 -0.76 6.41 7.25
C ARG A 195 -1.62 6.23 6.00
N MET A 196 -1.13 5.51 4.99
CA MET A 196 -1.87 5.24 3.75
C MET A 196 -3.10 4.38 3.99
N ARG A 197 -3.04 3.38 4.88
CA ARG A 197 -4.22 2.60 5.30
C ARG A 197 -5.26 3.47 6.00
N ALA A 198 -4.82 4.36 6.89
CA ALA A 198 -5.70 5.28 7.60
C ALA A 198 -6.34 6.31 6.65
N GLU A 199 -5.56 6.87 5.72
CA GLU A 199 -6.06 7.76 4.67
C GLU A 199 -7.05 7.03 3.74
N TRP A 200 -6.74 5.79 3.36
CA TRP A 200 -7.63 4.98 2.54
C TRP A 200 -8.95 4.65 3.26
N ALA A 201 -8.89 4.27 4.53
CA ALA A 201 -10.09 4.04 5.35
C ALA A 201 -10.96 5.30 5.42
N ARG A 202 -10.34 6.48 5.57
CA ARG A 202 -11.05 7.77 5.54
C ARG A 202 -11.69 8.04 4.18
N VAL A 203 -10.99 7.78 3.07
CA VAL A 203 -11.52 7.94 1.71
C VAL A 203 -12.71 7.01 1.49
N VAL A 204 -12.60 5.74 1.89
CA VAL A 204 -13.70 4.76 1.78
C VAL A 204 -14.92 5.22 2.58
N GLU A 205 -14.73 5.74 3.79
CA GLU A 205 -15.85 6.23 4.61
C GLU A 205 -16.50 7.50 4.03
N GLN A 206 -15.70 8.40 3.44
CA GLN A 206 -16.23 9.56 2.69
C GLN A 206 -17.04 9.12 1.47
N TYR A 207 -16.54 8.15 0.70
CA TYR A 207 -17.25 7.59 -0.44
C TYR A 207 -18.53 6.87 -0.03
N ARG A 208 -18.54 6.19 1.11
CA ARG A 208 -19.72 5.56 1.67
C ARG A 208 -20.79 6.59 2.02
N GLY A 209 -20.40 7.70 2.66
CA GLY A 209 -21.29 8.83 2.93
C GLY A 209 -21.90 9.41 1.64
N TRP A 210 -21.06 9.65 0.63
CA TRP A 210 -21.51 10.13 -0.68
C TRP A 210 -22.47 9.16 -1.39
N LEU A 211 -22.22 7.86 -1.31
CA LEU A 211 -23.12 6.83 -1.86
C LEU A 211 -24.47 6.81 -1.14
N VAL A 212 -24.50 7.01 0.18
CA VAL A 212 -25.74 7.11 0.95
C VAL A 212 -26.53 8.35 0.53
N GLU A 213 -25.89 9.53 0.48
CA GLU A 213 -26.53 10.78 0.04
C GLU A 213 -27.09 10.67 -1.39
N ARG A 214 -26.40 9.95 -2.27
CA ARG A 214 -26.81 9.77 -3.67
C ARG A 214 -27.95 8.76 -3.83
N VAL A 215 -27.98 7.69 -3.04
CA VAL A 215 -29.12 6.76 -2.96
C VAL A 215 -30.33 7.45 -2.36
N GLU A 216 -30.15 8.31 -1.36
CA GLU A 216 -31.21 9.15 -0.78
C GLU A 216 -31.75 10.15 -1.81
N ALA A 217 -30.88 10.79 -2.61
CA ALA A 217 -31.29 11.67 -3.70
C ALA A 217 -32.02 10.91 -4.83
N GLU A 218 -31.61 9.68 -5.15
CA GLU A 218 -32.34 8.83 -6.11
C GLU A 218 -33.72 8.42 -5.57
N ALA A 219 -33.85 8.15 -4.27
CA ALA A 219 -35.15 7.90 -3.64
C ALA A 219 -36.05 9.16 -3.64
N GLU A 220 -35.48 10.36 -3.55
CA GLU A 220 -36.22 11.62 -3.68
C GLU A 220 -36.67 11.90 -5.12
N VAL A 221 -35.84 11.54 -6.11
CA VAL A 221 -36.21 11.55 -7.54
C VAL A 221 -37.29 10.51 -7.83
N GLU A 222 -37.20 9.32 -7.24
CA GLU A 222 -38.23 8.27 -7.32
C GLU A 222 -39.57 8.77 -6.77
N HIS A 223 -39.55 9.38 -5.57
CA HIS A 223 -40.74 9.96 -4.96
C HIS A 223 -41.33 11.09 -5.82
N THR A 224 -40.47 11.92 -6.42
CA THR A 224 -40.88 13.00 -7.32
C THR A 224 -41.47 12.46 -8.63
N ALA A 225 -40.89 11.42 -9.22
CA ALA A 225 -41.37 10.77 -10.43
C ALA A 225 -42.73 10.07 -10.22
N GLN A 226 -42.92 9.41 -9.07
CA GLN A 226 -44.21 8.85 -8.64
C GLN A 226 -45.27 9.94 -8.44
N THR A 227 -44.89 11.08 -7.85
CA THR A 227 -45.78 12.23 -7.64
C THR A 227 -46.21 12.87 -8.97
N LEU A 228 -45.34 12.82 -9.98
CA LEU A 228 -45.59 13.34 -11.32
C LEU A 228 -46.26 12.33 -12.28
N GLY A 229 -46.51 11.09 -11.82
CA GLY A 229 -47.23 10.06 -12.59
C GLY A 229 -46.43 9.39 -13.70
N PHE A 230 -45.10 9.38 -13.60
CA PHE A 230 -44.24 8.61 -14.51
C PHE A 230 -44.19 7.14 -14.08
N ASP A 231 -44.28 6.22 -15.06
CA ASP A 231 -44.19 4.78 -14.82
C ASP A 231 -42.72 4.36 -14.72
N LEU A 232 -42.32 3.89 -13.53
CA LEU A 232 -40.93 3.59 -13.15
C LEU A 232 -40.55 2.12 -13.39
N GLU A 233 -41.50 1.25 -13.77
CA GLU A 233 -41.27 -0.19 -13.94
C GLU A 233 -40.23 -0.50 -15.04
N ASP A 234 -40.04 0.36 -16.03
CA ASP A 234 -39.00 0.17 -17.06
C ASP A 234 -37.60 0.70 -16.66
N ALA A 235 -37.50 1.54 -15.64
CA ALA A 235 -36.26 2.26 -15.33
C ALA A 235 -35.32 1.54 -14.34
N PHE A 236 -35.84 0.63 -13.49
CA PHE A 236 -35.08 0.14 -12.33
C PHE A 236 -35.11 -1.38 -12.05
N ILE A 237 -35.66 -2.23 -12.94
CA ILE A 237 -35.70 -3.70 -12.75
C ILE A 237 -34.29 -4.36 -12.73
N HIS A 238 -33.25 -3.64 -13.13
CA HIS A 238 -31.87 -4.12 -13.03
C HIS A 238 -31.06 -3.14 -12.19
N GLU A 239 -30.40 -3.64 -11.13
CA GLU A 239 -29.29 -2.94 -10.47
C GLU A 239 -28.41 -2.34 -11.58
N PRO A 240 -28.34 -0.99 -11.68
CA PRO A 240 -27.73 -0.37 -12.84
C PRO A 240 -26.32 -0.92 -13.03
N GLN A 241 -25.98 -1.35 -14.24
CA GLN A 241 -24.70 -2.00 -14.53
C GLN A 241 -23.49 -1.18 -14.02
N TRP A 242 -23.61 0.15 -14.03
CA TRP A 242 -22.61 1.06 -13.49
C TRP A 242 -22.35 0.91 -11.98
N LEU A 243 -23.36 0.55 -11.17
CA LEU A 243 -23.22 0.30 -9.73
C LEU A 243 -22.47 -1.01 -9.45
N ARG A 244 -22.74 -2.06 -10.24
CA ARG A 244 -21.99 -3.32 -10.19
C ARG A 244 -20.54 -3.12 -10.63
N ASP A 245 -20.33 -2.42 -11.73
CA ASP A 245 -19.01 -2.14 -12.29
C ASP A 245 -18.18 -1.28 -11.32
N LEU A 246 -18.80 -0.28 -10.69
CA LEU A 246 -18.17 0.55 -9.67
C LEU A 246 -17.77 -0.27 -8.44
N ARG A 247 -18.63 -1.17 -7.96
CA ARG A 247 -18.33 -2.04 -6.82
C ARG A 247 -17.18 -2.99 -7.11
N ALA A 248 -17.20 -3.62 -8.29
CA ALA A 248 -16.11 -4.48 -8.76
C ALA A 248 -14.79 -3.70 -8.88
N ARG A 249 -14.85 -2.44 -9.35
CA ARG A 249 -13.68 -1.57 -9.47
C ARG A 249 -13.11 -1.15 -8.12
N ILE A 250 -13.95 -0.86 -7.13
CA ILE A 250 -13.52 -0.57 -5.76
C ILE A 250 -12.86 -1.80 -5.13
N GLU A 251 -13.42 -2.99 -5.31
CA GLU A 251 -12.83 -4.25 -4.82
C GLU A 251 -11.47 -4.52 -5.49
N GLU A 252 -11.37 -4.34 -6.81
CA GLU A 252 -10.13 -4.48 -7.58
C GLU A 252 -9.05 -3.49 -7.12
N LEU A 253 -9.40 -2.21 -6.96
CA LEU A 253 -8.46 -1.17 -6.55
C LEU A 253 -8.03 -1.33 -5.09
N THR A 254 -8.94 -1.78 -4.21
CA THR A 254 -8.61 -2.10 -2.82
C THR A 254 -7.60 -3.26 -2.74
N ALA A 255 -7.76 -4.29 -3.59
CA ALA A 255 -6.80 -5.38 -3.70
C ALA A 255 -5.44 -4.92 -4.25
N LYS A 256 -5.43 -4.01 -5.24
CA LYS A 256 -4.20 -3.45 -5.82
C LYS A 256 -3.44 -2.53 -4.84
N VAL A 257 -4.15 -1.70 -4.08
CA VAL A 257 -3.58 -0.85 -3.03
C VAL A 257 -2.97 -1.69 -1.91
N ALA A 258 -3.60 -2.80 -1.53
CA ALA A 258 -3.04 -3.73 -0.55
C ALA A 258 -1.71 -4.37 -1.02
N LEU A 259 -1.53 -4.55 -2.34
CA LEU A 259 -0.31 -5.10 -2.95
C LEU A 259 0.76 -4.03 -3.22
N PHE A 260 0.36 -2.80 -3.54
CA PHE A 260 1.25 -1.71 -3.95
C PHE A 260 0.88 -0.38 -3.26
N PRO A 261 1.10 -0.26 -1.94
CA PRO A 261 0.64 0.89 -1.16
C PRO A 261 1.29 2.23 -1.53
N GLN A 262 2.44 2.23 -2.20
CA GLN A 262 3.11 3.45 -2.70
C GLN A 262 2.38 4.13 -3.88
N ASP A 263 1.44 3.45 -4.53
CA ASP A 263 0.76 3.94 -5.75
C ASP A 263 -0.66 4.48 -5.46
N VAL A 264 -1.03 4.66 -4.19
CA VAL A 264 -2.38 5.10 -3.79
C VAL A 264 -2.76 6.47 -4.34
N GLU A 265 -1.85 7.42 -4.49
CA GLU A 265 -2.17 8.71 -5.13
C GLU A 265 -2.57 8.54 -6.60
N PHE A 266 -1.97 7.56 -7.30
CA PHE A 266 -2.32 7.22 -8.67
C PHE A 266 -3.69 6.54 -8.74
N TYR A 267 -3.98 5.58 -7.87
CA TYR A 267 -5.29 4.92 -7.81
C TYR A 267 -6.41 5.85 -7.30
N GLY A 268 -6.10 6.78 -6.40
CA GLY A 268 -7.01 7.82 -5.91
C GLY A 268 -7.27 8.93 -6.94
N ARG A 269 -6.38 9.14 -7.92
CA ARG A 269 -6.69 9.94 -9.13
C ARG A 269 -7.65 9.19 -10.04
N GLN A 270 -7.39 7.91 -10.34
CA GLN A 270 -8.28 7.10 -11.18
C GLN A 270 -9.72 6.96 -10.62
N MET A 271 -9.88 6.94 -9.30
CA MET A 271 -11.20 6.93 -8.65
C MET A 271 -11.96 8.26 -8.75
N ARG A 272 -11.23 9.39 -8.82
CA ARG A 272 -11.82 10.72 -9.05
C ARG A 272 -12.16 10.94 -10.53
N ASP A 273 -11.33 10.43 -11.42
CA ASP A 273 -11.54 10.48 -12.88
C ASP A 273 -12.76 9.65 -13.33
N ALA A 274 -13.21 8.69 -12.50
CA ALA A 274 -14.34 7.81 -12.80
C ALA A 274 -15.73 8.42 -12.49
N GLY A 275 -15.86 9.73 -12.18
CA GLY A 275 -17.11 10.27 -11.59
C GLY A 275 -17.53 11.73 -11.84
N GLY A 276 -17.41 12.31 -13.06
CA GLY A 276 -18.16 13.56 -13.39
C GLY A 276 -17.96 14.18 -14.80
N SER A 277 -19.07 14.27 -15.57
CA SER A 277 -19.40 14.96 -16.85
C SER A 277 -18.32 15.33 -17.90
N LEU A 278 -18.50 14.82 -19.13
CA LEU A 278 -17.64 14.97 -20.32
C LEU A 278 -17.64 16.36 -21.01
N GLY A 279 -18.42 17.34 -20.55
CA GLY A 279 -18.57 18.64 -21.22
C GLY A 279 -17.61 19.75 -20.77
N ASP A 280 -17.17 19.74 -19.50
CA ASP A 280 -16.50 20.90 -18.89
C ASP A 280 -14.96 20.78 -18.89
N VAL A 281 -14.42 19.65 -19.35
CA VAL A 281 -12.98 19.37 -19.34
C VAL A 281 -12.22 20.21 -20.38
N ASP A 282 -12.83 20.47 -21.54
CA ASP A 282 -12.17 21.25 -22.60
C ASP A 282 -12.07 22.75 -22.25
N GLU A 283 -13.04 23.29 -21.50
CA GLU A 283 -13.03 24.68 -21.03
C GLU A 283 -11.95 24.90 -19.95
N LEU A 284 -11.81 23.94 -19.02
CA LEU A 284 -10.76 23.96 -17.99
C LEU A 284 -9.35 23.74 -18.57
N LEU A 285 -9.19 22.94 -19.63
CA LEU A 285 -7.89 22.73 -20.27
C LEU A 285 -7.37 23.98 -21.00
N VAL A 286 -8.28 24.83 -21.52
CA VAL A 286 -7.95 26.14 -22.08
C VAL A 286 -7.67 27.16 -20.96
N GLU A 287 -8.45 27.17 -19.87
CA GLU A 287 -8.27 28.09 -18.73
C GLU A 287 -6.92 27.90 -18.01
N PHE A 288 -6.43 26.66 -17.90
CA PHE A 288 -5.14 26.34 -17.29
C PHE A 288 -3.95 26.30 -18.27
N GLY A 289 -4.15 26.69 -19.54
CA GLY A 289 -3.08 26.81 -20.54
C GLY A 289 -2.46 25.49 -20.99
N LEU A 290 -3.20 24.38 -20.87
CA LEU A 290 -2.77 23.03 -21.22
C LEU A 290 -3.28 22.56 -22.60
N LYS A 291 -4.15 23.35 -23.23
CA LYS A 291 -4.65 23.21 -24.61
C LYS A 291 -4.73 24.61 -25.23
N GLU A 292 -4.23 24.79 -26.46
CA GLU A 292 -4.43 26.06 -27.19
C GLU A 292 -5.90 26.17 -27.62
N PRO A 293 -6.54 27.35 -27.54
CA PRO A 293 -7.91 27.51 -28.01
C PRO A 293 -7.95 27.19 -29.51
N GLU A 294 -8.87 26.32 -29.92
CA GLU A 294 -9.05 26.04 -31.34
C GLU A 294 -9.40 27.34 -32.07
N PRO A 295 -8.76 27.65 -33.21
CA PRO A 295 -9.07 28.85 -33.95
C PRO A 295 -10.51 28.78 -34.41
N GLU A 296 -11.31 29.81 -34.08
CA GLU A 296 -12.66 29.97 -34.63
C GLU A 296 -12.54 29.93 -36.17
N GLY A 297 -12.94 28.81 -36.75
CA GLY A 297 -13.07 28.69 -38.19
C GLY A 297 -14.16 29.65 -38.64
N GLU A 298 -13.80 30.55 -39.55
CA GLU A 298 -14.75 31.43 -40.24
C GLU A 298 -15.90 30.58 -40.83
N ASP A 299 -17.10 30.78 -40.28
CA ASP A 299 -18.34 30.29 -40.87
C ASP A 299 -18.54 30.98 -42.21
N ASP A 300 -18.27 30.23 -43.28
CA ASP A 300 -18.64 30.55 -44.64
C ASP A 300 -20.14 30.23 -44.80
N GLU A 301 -21.04 31.20 -44.59
CA GLU A 301 -22.42 31.07 -45.08
C GLU A 301 -23.03 32.37 -45.63
N ALA A 302 -22.90 32.48 -46.96
CA ALA A 302 -23.95 32.78 -47.93
C ALA A 302 -24.69 34.15 -47.89
N GLN A 303 -24.52 34.91 -48.98
CA GLN A 303 -25.65 35.29 -49.87
C GLN A 303 -25.17 36.04 -51.12
N LEU A 304 -25.41 35.46 -52.30
CA LEU A 304 -25.61 36.22 -53.53
C LEU A 304 -26.95 36.98 -53.44
N PRO A 305 -27.08 38.17 -54.04
CA PRO A 305 -27.88 38.20 -55.26
C PRO A 305 -27.41 39.17 -56.36
N VAL A 306 -27.57 38.69 -57.60
CA VAL A 306 -28.30 39.31 -58.71
C VAL A 306 -28.04 40.81 -59.03
N GLY A 307 -27.31 41.03 -60.13
CA GLY A 307 -27.76 41.79 -61.30
C GLY A 307 -27.84 43.32 -61.25
N ALA A 308 -26.90 43.98 -61.94
CA ALA A 308 -27.11 44.93 -63.06
C ALA A 308 -25.78 45.60 -63.44
#